data_AF-A0A1F9LHE2-F1
#
_entry.id   AF-A0A1F9LHE2-F1
#
_cell.length_a   1.000
_cell.length_b   1.000
_cell.length_c   1.000
_cell.angle_alpha   90.00
_cell.angle_beta   90.00
_cell.angle_gamma   90.00
#
_symmetry.space_group_name_H-M   'P 1'
#
loop_
_entity.id
_entity.type
_entity.pdbx_description
1 polymer ?
#
loop_
_entity_poly.entity_id
_entity_poly.type
_entity_poly.pdbx_seq_one_letter_code
_entity_poly.pdbx_strand_id
1 'polypeptide(L)'
;EEKGKLFRISKEVDKDWELSAVAKLVFRKIPDERRPALLFENVKGFSLPVVTGVLGASRQVYAIALETELNFEEIFRRWSRAQADPVQPVVVQSGPCQEVVVQGDEVDLFKLPVPVWTVPHDPAPYFTSPYVIGKDPQTGARNVGTYRLQLKGKRKTGIYFGNNLQDLRRIIDKNEKQNRPTPVAVVLGTDPVIGLTSVSKVPFGLDELAVAGGLRGKAVEVVKCKSSDLEVPATAEIVLEGEIPPGIREEEGPFGEYPGYMSQGGPSFVIEVKCLTTRRNPIFQAFVSQMPPSESSCIRGFGFGVPIYKKLKYDLGLPITDLHFKTAGGSTAYLVISIKKENEGQPKQAIWGAWAVLPRFAKFTVVVDDDIDVRDSFAVDWAMSFRVQPARDIFIEPNTLSVPLDPSVPITGPVSDERRALGSKVGIDATRKHDFPPIAFPPREHVLEVEKRWREYGLHRIS
;
A
#
# COMPACT_ATOMS: atom_id res chain seq x y z
N GLU A 1 4.41 -19.59 3.82
CA GLU A 1 5.61 -20.44 3.96
C GLU A 1 5.67 -21.51 2.87
N GLU A 2 4.65 -22.36 2.74
CA GLU A 2 4.55 -23.44 1.73
C GLU A 2 4.89 -23.01 0.29
N LYS A 3 4.56 -21.78 -0.11
CA LYS A 3 4.88 -21.23 -1.44
C LYS A 3 6.33 -20.71 -1.58
N GLY A 4 7.21 -20.94 -0.60
CA GLY A 4 8.60 -20.44 -0.60
C GLY A 4 8.73 -18.92 -0.51
N LYS A 5 7.69 -18.23 -0.04
CA LYS A 5 7.60 -16.75 -0.01
C LYS A 5 7.69 -16.13 1.38
N LEU A 6 8.13 -16.90 2.37
CA LEU A 6 8.46 -16.42 3.71
C LEU A 6 9.88 -16.88 4.02
N PHE A 7 10.73 -15.97 4.48
CA PHE A 7 12.07 -16.28 4.96
C PHE A 7 12.13 -16.00 6.46
N ARG A 8 12.57 -16.99 7.23
CA ARG A 8 12.71 -16.90 8.69
C ARG A 8 14.14 -16.50 9.04
N ILE A 9 14.28 -15.45 9.83
CA ILE A 9 15.56 -14.92 10.31
C ILE A 9 15.68 -15.29 11.77
N SER A 10 16.50 -16.30 12.05
CA SER A 10 16.77 -16.79 13.39
C SER A 10 17.86 -16.01 14.11
N LYS A 11 18.67 -15.21 13.38
CA LYS A 11 19.64 -14.29 13.99
C LYS A 11 18.90 -13.24 14.82
N GLU A 12 19.35 -12.98 16.05
CA GLU A 12 18.87 -11.85 16.84
C GLU A 12 19.11 -10.53 16.10
N VAL A 13 18.08 -9.67 16.06
CA VAL A 13 18.14 -8.35 15.43
C VAL A 13 17.72 -7.24 16.39
N ASP A 14 18.32 -6.06 16.21
CA ASP A 14 17.92 -4.84 16.90
C ASP A 14 16.75 -4.15 16.15
N LYS A 15 15.63 -3.89 16.85
CA LYS A 15 14.46 -3.21 16.27
C LYS A 15 14.70 -1.73 15.97
N ASP A 16 15.70 -1.12 16.61
CA ASP A 16 15.95 0.32 16.53
C ASP A 16 16.81 0.71 15.32
N TRP A 17 17.38 -0.26 14.60
CA TRP A 17 18.11 0.03 13.35
C TRP A 17 18.29 -1.19 12.42
N GLU A 18 18.55 -2.39 12.96
CA GLU A 18 18.96 -3.54 12.15
C GLU A 18 17.78 -4.13 11.37
N LEU A 19 16.62 -4.23 12.00
CA LEU A 19 15.40 -4.76 11.37
C LEU A 19 15.03 -4.00 10.10
N SER A 20 14.99 -2.66 10.18
CA SER A 20 14.65 -1.80 9.04
C SER A 20 15.75 -1.84 7.97
N ALA A 21 17.02 -1.88 8.36
CA ALA A 21 18.14 -2.01 7.42
C ALA A 21 18.11 -3.34 6.65
N VAL A 22 17.88 -4.47 7.34
CA VAL A 22 17.76 -5.80 6.72
C VAL A 22 16.59 -5.81 5.75
N ALA A 23 15.41 -5.34 6.17
CA ALA A 23 14.24 -5.26 5.31
C ALA A 23 14.52 -4.44 4.05
N LYS A 24 15.14 -3.25 4.17
CA LYS A 24 15.49 -2.41 3.01
C LYS A 24 16.52 -3.05 2.09
N LEU A 25 17.54 -3.72 2.63
CA LEU A 25 18.52 -4.43 1.81
C LEU A 25 17.90 -5.61 1.06
N VAL A 26 16.95 -6.33 1.64
CA VAL A 26 16.18 -7.37 0.94
C VAL A 26 15.42 -6.77 -0.25
N PHE A 27 14.75 -5.63 -0.06
CA PHE A 27 14.04 -4.96 -1.16
C PHE A 27 14.96 -4.47 -2.28
N ARG A 28 16.19 -4.04 -1.96
CA ARG A 28 17.17 -3.55 -2.94
C ARG A 28 17.97 -4.65 -3.64
N LYS A 29 18.34 -5.72 -2.92
CA LYS A 29 19.24 -6.76 -3.42
C LYS A 29 18.51 -7.93 -4.05
N ILE A 30 17.29 -8.22 -3.61
CA ILE A 30 16.51 -9.36 -4.10
C ILE A 30 15.46 -8.84 -5.09
N PRO A 31 15.46 -9.33 -6.35
CA PRO A 31 14.47 -8.93 -7.35
C PRO A 31 13.07 -9.36 -6.92
N ASP A 32 12.06 -8.64 -7.41
CA ASP A 32 10.66 -8.80 -7.01
C ASP A 32 10.20 -10.26 -7.12
N GLU A 33 10.53 -10.94 -8.20
CA GLU A 33 10.12 -12.31 -8.51
C GLU A 33 10.57 -13.32 -7.45
N ARG A 34 11.68 -13.04 -6.75
CA ARG A 34 12.27 -13.91 -5.71
C ARG A 34 12.10 -13.35 -4.30
N ARG A 35 11.60 -12.12 -4.13
CA ARG A 35 11.58 -11.47 -2.82
C ARG A 35 10.57 -12.13 -1.87
N PRO A 36 11.01 -12.60 -0.69
CA PRO A 36 10.13 -13.17 0.32
C PRO A 36 9.67 -12.11 1.33
N ALA A 37 8.57 -12.38 2.02
CA ALA A 37 8.28 -11.76 3.31
C ALA A 37 9.33 -12.20 4.34
N LEU A 38 9.55 -11.42 5.39
CA LEU A 38 10.55 -11.68 6.42
C LEU A 38 9.89 -11.89 7.77
N LEU A 39 10.22 -12.97 8.45
CA LEU A 39 9.89 -13.21 9.85
C LEU A 39 11.17 -13.13 10.69
N PHE A 40 11.30 -12.09 11.48
CA PHE A 40 12.36 -11.92 12.47
C PHE A 40 11.94 -12.63 13.75
N GLU A 41 12.54 -13.79 14.01
CA GLU A 41 12.13 -14.66 15.12
C GLU A 41 12.65 -14.16 16.47
N ASN A 42 13.82 -13.53 16.47
CA ASN A 42 14.50 -13.07 17.67
C ASN A 42 14.74 -11.57 17.58
N VAL A 43 13.96 -10.78 18.33
CA VAL A 43 14.12 -9.32 18.44
C VAL A 43 14.69 -8.99 19.80
N LYS A 44 15.85 -8.34 19.84
CA LYS A 44 16.60 -8.06 21.07
C LYS A 44 15.73 -7.38 22.13
N GLY A 45 15.57 -8.04 23.28
CA GLY A 45 14.80 -7.51 24.41
C GLY A 45 13.28 -7.74 24.33
N PHE A 46 12.79 -8.47 23.33
CA PHE A 46 11.36 -8.76 23.13
C PHE A 46 11.12 -10.27 22.95
N SER A 47 9.99 -10.75 23.44
CA SER A 47 9.53 -12.13 23.22
C SER A 47 8.70 -12.29 21.95
N LEU A 48 8.28 -11.19 21.33
CA LEU A 48 7.41 -11.20 20.15
C LEU A 48 8.27 -11.20 18.87
N PRO A 49 8.00 -12.12 17.92
CA PRO A 49 8.58 -12.02 16.59
C PRO A 49 7.96 -10.86 15.81
N VAL A 50 8.72 -10.33 14.84
CA VAL A 50 8.26 -9.28 13.93
C VAL A 50 8.17 -9.83 12.52
N VAL A 51 7.06 -9.61 11.83
CA VAL A 51 6.88 -10.00 10.43
C VAL A 51 6.70 -8.76 9.54
N THR A 52 7.34 -8.77 8.38
CA THR A 52 7.26 -7.69 7.39
C THR A 52 7.11 -8.26 5.98
N GLY A 53 6.55 -7.48 5.05
CA GLY A 53 6.46 -7.89 3.65
C GLY A 53 5.34 -8.89 3.34
N VAL A 54 4.48 -9.23 4.30
CA VAL A 54 3.46 -10.29 4.14
C VAL A 54 2.33 -9.93 3.18
N LEU A 55 2.15 -8.65 2.86
CA LEU A 55 1.12 -8.21 1.91
C LEU A 55 1.70 -7.80 0.55
N GLY A 56 3.00 -7.51 0.48
CA GLY A 56 3.58 -6.89 -0.71
C GLY A 56 5.09 -6.94 -0.80
N ALA A 57 5.77 -7.92 -0.19
CA ALA A 57 7.20 -8.13 -0.44
C ALA A 57 7.49 -8.30 -1.93
N SER A 58 6.58 -8.96 -2.64
CA SER A 58 6.59 -9.08 -4.09
C SER A 58 5.19 -9.10 -4.65
N ARG A 59 5.05 -8.92 -5.96
CA ARG A 59 3.76 -9.12 -6.64
C ARG A 59 3.18 -10.52 -6.39
N GLN A 60 4.04 -11.53 -6.31
CA GLN A 60 3.60 -12.89 -5.98
C GLN A 60 3.06 -12.99 -4.55
N VAL A 61 3.67 -12.30 -3.58
CA VAL A 61 3.15 -12.24 -2.20
C VAL A 61 1.80 -11.52 -2.16
N TYR A 62 1.64 -10.43 -2.91
CA TYR A 62 0.34 -9.76 -3.04
C TYR A 62 -0.74 -10.68 -3.60
N ALA A 63 -0.42 -11.43 -4.67
CA ALA A 63 -1.34 -12.42 -5.25
C ALA A 63 -1.68 -13.55 -4.27
N ILE A 64 -0.70 -14.03 -3.48
CA ILE A 64 -0.93 -15.02 -2.41
C ILE A 64 -1.83 -14.45 -1.31
N ALA A 65 -1.61 -13.21 -0.89
CA ALA A 65 -2.45 -12.53 0.12
C ALA A 65 -3.89 -12.32 -0.35
N LEU A 66 -4.10 -12.20 -1.66
CA LEU A 66 -5.42 -12.19 -2.30
C LEU A 66 -5.95 -13.59 -2.65
N GLU A 67 -5.20 -14.66 -2.39
CA GLU A 67 -5.54 -16.03 -2.79
C GLU A 67 -5.90 -16.15 -4.28
N THR A 68 -5.07 -15.56 -5.13
CA THR A 68 -5.26 -15.53 -6.58
C THR A 68 -3.97 -15.72 -7.35
N GLU A 69 -4.08 -15.87 -8.67
CA GLU A 69 -2.93 -15.93 -9.57
C GLU A 69 -2.33 -14.55 -9.81
N LEU A 70 -1.03 -14.50 -10.09
CA LEU A 70 -0.36 -13.26 -10.47
C LEU A 70 -0.74 -12.89 -11.92
N ASN A 71 -1.94 -12.37 -12.07
CA ASN A 71 -2.47 -11.83 -13.32
C ASN A 71 -3.25 -10.56 -12.98
N PHE A 72 -2.95 -9.46 -13.67
CA PHE A 72 -3.54 -8.17 -13.32
C PHE A 72 -5.06 -8.14 -13.55
N GLU A 73 -5.56 -8.76 -14.62
CA GLU A 73 -7.00 -8.85 -14.89
C GLU A 73 -7.72 -9.70 -13.85
N GLU A 74 -7.12 -10.80 -13.40
CA GLU A 74 -7.70 -11.62 -12.34
C GLU A 74 -7.73 -10.89 -10.98
N ILE A 75 -6.65 -10.19 -10.64
CA ILE A 75 -6.60 -9.31 -9.46
C ILE A 75 -7.71 -8.24 -9.55
N PHE A 76 -7.86 -7.60 -10.72
CA PHE A 76 -8.95 -6.65 -10.97
C PHE A 76 -10.33 -7.28 -10.76
N ARG A 77 -10.59 -8.46 -11.34
CA ARG A 77 -11.87 -9.16 -11.22
C ARG A 77 -12.20 -9.47 -9.77
N ARG A 78 -11.21 -9.94 -8.99
CA ARG A 78 -11.40 -10.24 -7.57
C ARG A 78 -11.79 -9.01 -6.76
N TRP A 79 -11.06 -7.90 -6.94
CA TRP A 79 -11.38 -6.62 -6.31
C TRP A 79 -12.75 -6.08 -6.76
N SER A 80 -13.04 -6.14 -8.05
CA SER A 80 -14.30 -5.65 -8.60
C SER A 80 -15.49 -6.44 -8.06
N ARG A 81 -15.38 -7.77 -7.98
CA ARG A 81 -16.42 -8.64 -7.42
C ARG A 81 -16.65 -8.35 -5.94
N ALA A 82 -15.59 -8.26 -5.14
CA ALA A 82 -15.71 -8.02 -3.70
C ALA A 82 -16.31 -6.65 -3.35
N GLN A 83 -16.10 -5.64 -4.21
CA GLN A 83 -16.74 -4.33 -4.03
C GLN A 83 -18.20 -4.31 -4.49
N ALA A 84 -18.54 -5.09 -5.53
CA ALA A 84 -19.90 -5.19 -6.04
C ALA A 84 -20.80 -6.07 -5.16
N ASP A 85 -20.23 -7.11 -4.55
CA ASP A 85 -20.92 -8.09 -3.71
C ASP A 85 -20.14 -8.29 -2.38
N PRO A 86 -20.19 -7.28 -1.48
CA PRO A 86 -19.51 -7.34 -0.19
C PRO A 86 -20.25 -8.31 0.77
N VAL A 87 -19.51 -9.02 1.61
CA VAL A 87 -20.08 -9.97 2.59
C VAL A 87 -19.95 -9.38 3.99
N GLN A 88 -21.08 -9.01 4.59
CA GLN A 88 -21.11 -8.35 5.90
C GLN A 88 -20.41 -9.18 6.99
N PRO A 89 -19.65 -8.53 7.90
CA PRO A 89 -19.01 -9.23 9.01
C PRO A 89 -20.05 -9.80 9.99
N VAL A 90 -19.67 -10.89 10.65
CA VAL A 90 -20.51 -11.56 11.67
C VAL A 90 -19.87 -11.37 13.04
N VAL A 91 -20.66 -10.90 13.99
CA VAL A 91 -20.21 -10.77 15.39
C VAL A 91 -20.21 -12.15 16.05
N VAL A 92 -19.06 -12.54 16.59
CA VAL A 92 -18.88 -13.77 17.37
C VAL A 92 -18.61 -13.43 18.84
N GLN A 93 -18.85 -14.39 19.75
CA GLN A 93 -18.76 -14.15 21.20
C GLN A 93 -17.33 -13.97 21.71
N SER A 94 -16.37 -14.65 21.09
CA SER A 94 -14.96 -14.64 21.48
C SER A 94 -14.07 -14.90 20.27
N GLY A 95 -12.82 -14.45 20.33
CA GLY A 95 -11.84 -14.64 19.28
C GLY A 95 -10.44 -14.75 19.87
N PRO A 96 -9.49 -15.40 19.17
CA PRO A 96 -8.11 -15.50 19.62
C PRO A 96 -7.48 -14.14 20.00
N CYS A 97 -7.88 -13.05 19.36
CA CYS A 97 -7.33 -11.71 19.64
C CYS A 97 -7.56 -11.22 21.09
N GLN A 98 -8.37 -11.91 21.89
CA GLN A 98 -8.70 -11.56 23.27
C GLN A 98 -8.26 -12.63 24.29
N GLU A 99 -7.34 -13.53 23.93
CA GLU A 99 -6.81 -14.56 24.84
C GLU A 99 -6.01 -13.95 26.01
N VAL A 100 -5.36 -12.80 25.77
CA VAL A 100 -4.66 -12.00 26.78
C VAL A 100 -5.25 -10.59 26.74
N VAL A 101 -5.60 -10.05 27.91
CA VAL A 101 -6.23 -8.72 28.05
C VAL A 101 -5.48 -7.95 29.13
N VAL A 102 -4.99 -6.76 28.79
CA VAL A 102 -4.32 -5.83 29.69
C VAL A 102 -5.07 -4.51 29.64
N GLN A 103 -5.42 -3.94 30.79
CA GLN A 103 -6.29 -2.77 30.88
C GLN A 103 -5.72 -1.68 31.80
N GLY A 104 -6.15 -0.44 31.58
CA GLY A 104 -5.86 0.67 32.47
C GLY A 104 -4.36 0.93 32.59
N ASP A 105 -3.86 1.05 33.82
CA ASP A 105 -2.46 1.42 34.12
C ASP A 105 -1.44 0.33 33.79
N GLU A 106 -1.88 -0.91 33.56
CA GLU A 106 -0.99 -2.03 33.20
C GLU A 106 -0.59 -2.03 31.73
N VAL A 107 -1.29 -1.27 30.88
CA VAL A 107 -0.97 -1.17 29.44
C VAL A 107 0.39 -0.50 29.27
N ASP A 108 1.29 -1.20 28.59
CA ASP A 108 2.65 -0.72 28.32
C ASP A 108 3.06 -1.05 26.87
N LEU A 109 2.90 -0.08 25.98
CA LEU A 109 3.26 -0.19 24.57
C LEU A 109 4.76 -0.38 24.34
N PHE A 110 5.63 -0.06 25.30
CA PHE A 110 7.07 -0.33 25.19
C PHE A 110 7.40 -1.82 25.29
N LYS A 111 6.44 -2.69 25.64
CA LYS A 111 6.59 -4.14 25.58
C LYS A 111 6.42 -4.71 24.17
N LEU A 112 5.99 -3.88 23.19
CA LEU A 112 5.88 -4.28 21.79
C LEU A 112 7.16 -3.95 21.03
N PRO A 113 7.62 -4.81 20.09
CA PRO A 113 8.84 -4.59 19.32
C PRO A 113 8.63 -3.57 18.19
N VAL A 114 8.15 -2.36 18.51
CA VAL A 114 7.88 -1.29 17.55
C VAL A 114 9.21 -0.83 16.91
N PRO A 115 9.40 -0.99 15.58
CA PRO A 115 10.68 -0.66 14.95
C PRO A 115 10.89 0.84 14.72
N VAL A 116 12.16 1.23 14.58
CA VAL A 116 12.57 2.53 14.01
C VAL A 116 12.93 2.29 12.54
N TRP A 117 12.41 3.12 11.63
CA TRP A 117 12.49 2.87 10.19
C TRP A 117 13.55 3.70 9.48
N THR A 118 13.77 4.93 9.95
CA THR A 118 14.68 5.89 9.29
C THR A 118 15.59 6.55 10.31
N VAL A 119 16.65 5.84 10.71
CA VAL A 119 17.70 6.38 11.59
C VAL A 119 18.57 7.40 10.83
N PRO A 120 18.92 8.56 11.40
CA PRO A 120 18.58 9.08 12.75
C PRO A 120 17.38 10.04 12.76
N HIS A 121 16.56 10.06 11.70
CA HIS A 121 15.59 11.13 11.46
C HIS A 121 14.22 10.87 12.09
N ASP A 122 13.80 9.62 12.26
CA ASP A 122 12.58 9.30 12.99
C ASP A 122 12.76 9.69 14.48
N PRO A 123 11.87 10.52 15.07
CA PRO A 123 12.01 10.98 16.46
C PRO A 123 11.70 9.89 17.50
N ALA A 124 11.02 8.81 17.08
CA ALA A 124 10.61 7.69 17.91
C ALA A 124 10.29 6.47 17.02
N PRO A 125 10.07 5.27 17.60
CA PRO A 125 9.57 4.13 16.85
C PRO A 125 8.16 4.32 16.28
N TYR A 126 7.86 3.63 15.18
CA TYR A 126 6.59 3.74 14.47
C TYR A 126 5.91 2.40 14.21
N PHE A 127 4.60 2.34 14.49
CA PHE A 127 3.72 1.32 13.95
C PHE A 127 3.42 1.67 12.48
N THR A 128 3.85 0.83 11.55
CA THR A 128 3.71 1.09 10.10
C THR A 128 2.63 0.27 9.40
N SER A 129 2.11 -0.79 10.03
CA SER A 129 0.92 -1.53 9.56
C SER A 129 -0.30 -1.51 10.52
N PRO A 130 -0.59 -0.42 11.25
CA PRO A 130 -1.81 -0.33 12.06
C PRO A 130 -3.06 -0.19 11.18
N TYR A 131 -4.06 -1.06 11.37
CA TYR A 131 -5.39 -0.92 10.77
C TYR A 131 -6.30 -0.28 11.82
N VAL A 132 -6.53 1.02 11.68
CA VAL A 132 -7.28 1.81 12.65
C VAL A 132 -8.75 1.78 12.26
N ILE A 133 -9.56 1.29 13.19
CA ILE A 133 -11.01 1.16 13.07
C ILE A 133 -11.67 2.29 13.85
N GLY A 134 -12.60 2.98 13.20
CA GLY A 134 -13.50 3.94 13.82
C GLY A 134 -14.92 3.78 13.29
N LYS A 135 -15.90 4.42 13.95
CA LYS A 135 -17.29 4.49 13.48
C LYS A 135 -17.74 5.94 13.39
N ASP A 136 -18.43 6.25 12.30
CA ASP A 136 -19.07 7.55 12.13
C ASP A 136 -20.16 7.73 13.20
N PRO A 137 -20.10 8.80 14.03
CA PRO A 137 -21.03 8.98 15.14
C PRO A 137 -22.47 9.29 14.70
N GLN A 138 -22.70 9.60 13.42
CA GLN A 138 -24.02 9.93 12.89
C GLN A 138 -24.65 8.73 12.17
N THR A 139 -23.87 8.01 11.37
CA THR A 139 -24.39 6.93 10.52
C THR A 139 -24.11 5.53 11.08
N GLY A 140 -23.18 5.41 12.03
CA GLY A 140 -22.69 4.11 12.52
C GLY A 140 -21.78 3.38 11.53
N ALA A 141 -21.48 3.97 10.36
CA ALA A 141 -20.64 3.37 9.34
C ALA A 141 -19.22 3.17 9.86
N ARG A 142 -18.67 1.97 9.64
CA ARG A 142 -17.29 1.65 9.98
C ARG A 142 -16.34 2.25 8.94
N ASN A 143 -15.16 2.65 9.41
CA ASN A 143 -13.98 2.84 8.56
C ASN A 143 -12.83 2.00 9.10
N VAL A 144 -12.08 1.37 8.21
CA VAL A 144 -10.81 0.69 8.50
C VAL A 144 -9.73 1.28 7.60
N GLY A 145 -8.80 2.03 8.17
CA GLY A 145 -7.73 2.69 7.42
C GLY A 145 -6.34 2.43 8.00
N THR A 146 -5.33 2.42 7.14
CA THR A 146 -3.93 2.35 7.59
C THR A 146 -3.35 3.74 7.82
N TYR A 147 -2.93 4.03 9.06
CA TYR A 147 -2.35 5.33 9.46
C TYR A 147 -1.15 5.13 10.38
N ARG A 148 0.04 5.64 10.02
CA ARG A 148 1.23 5.48 10.88
C ARG A 148 0.97 5.98 12.30
N LEU A 149 1.50 5.26 13.29
CA LEU A 149 1.42 5.67 14.69
C LEU A 149 2.82 5.86 15.27
N GLN A 150 3.10 7.05 15.78
CA GLN A 150 4.34 7.33 16.53
C GLN A 150 4.19 6.86 17.97
N LEU A 151 5.10 6.03 18.47
CA LEU A 151 5.11 5.65 19.88
C LEU A 151 5.52 6.85 20.75
N LYS A 152 4.63 7.29 21.64
CA LYS A 152 4.85 8.48 22.50
C LYS A 152 4.96 8.15 23.99
N GLY A 153 4.45 7.00 24.41
CA GLY A 153 4.49 6.57 25.80
C GLY A 153 3.83 5.22 26.02
N LYS A 154 3.75 4.79 27.27
CA LYS A 154 3.17 3.49 27.66
C LYS A 154 1.75 3.25 27.15
N ARG A 155 0.97 4.33 26.99
CA ARG A 155 -0.44 4.29 26.61
C ARG A 155 -0.82 5.38 25.61
N LYS A 156 0.16 5.87 24.85
CA LYS A 156 -0.04 7.00 23.96
C LYS A 156 0.68 6.80 22.65
N THR A 157 -0.02 7.03 21.55
CA THR A 157 0.57 7.15 20.22
C THR A 157 0.17 8.46 19.56
N GLY A 158 1.03 9.03 18.71
CA GLY A 158 0.61 10.03 17.74
C GLY A 158 0.01 9.34 16.52
N ILE A 159 -1.00 9.91 15.89
CA ILE A 159 -1.57 9.42 14.61
C ILE A 159 -1.57 10.55 13.59
N TYR A 160 -1.01 10.27 12.41
CA TYR A 160 -0.90 11.26 11.34
C TYR A 160 -1.93 11.05 10.23
N PHE A 161 -2.53 12.14 9.79
CA PHE A 161 -3.37 12.18 8.59
C PHE A 161 -2.75 13.13 7.57
N GLY A 162 -2.39 12.60 6.39
CA GLY A 162 -1.83 13.42 5.32
C GLY A 162 -2.79 14.48 4.77
N ASN A 163 -4.10 14.34 5.00
CA ASN A 163 -5.11 15.36 4.68
C ASN A 163 -6.44 15.14 5.41
N ASN A 164 -7.36 16.08 5.23
CA ASN A 164 -8.73 16.05 5.76
C ASN A 164 -9.72 15.21 4.93
N LEU A 165 -9.26 14.57 3.85
CA LEU A 165 -10.10 13.73 2.99
C LEU A 165 -10.11 12.26 3.43
N GLN A 166 -9.25 11.88 4.39
CA GLN A 166 -9.25 10.54 4.98
C GLN A 166 -10.52 10.33 5.82
N ASP A 167 -11.14 9.16 5.72
CA ASP A 167 -12.44 8.91 6.34
C ASP A 167 -12.39 8.91 7.87
N LEU A 168 -11.38 8.28 8.48
CA LEU A 168 -11.17 8.40 9.94
C LEU A 168 -10.97 9.86 10.38
N ARG A 169 -10.29 10.68 9.58
CA ARG A 169 -10.12 12.10 9.88
C ARG A 169 -11.46 12.85 9.89
N ARG A 170 -12.35 12.55 8.95
CA ARG A 170 -13.72 13.11 8.93
C ARG A 170 -14.54 12.66 10.14
N ILE A 171 -14.41 11.40 10.55
CA ILE A 171 -15.05 10.87 11.76
C ILE A 171 -14.59 11.63 13.00
N ILE A 172 -13.28 11.86 13.13
CA ILE A 172 -12.71 12.63 14.24
C ILE A 172 -13.25 14.07 14.24
N ASP A 173 -13.21 14.76 13.09
CA ASP A 173 -13.70 16.13 12.98
C ASP A 173 -15.20 16.24 13.37
N LYS A 174 -16.03 15.21 13.10
CA LYS A 174 -17.44 15.17 13.52
C LYS A 174 -17.61 15.05 15.04
N ASN A 175 -16.84 14.19 15.69
CA ASN A 175 -16.87 14.04 17.15
C ASN A 175 -16.31 15.27 17.86
N GLU A 176 -15.21 15.84 17.35
CA GLU A 176 -14.56 17.01 17.92
C GLU A 176 -15.45 18.27 17.86
N LYS A 177 -16.24 18.45 16.80
CA LYS A 177 -17.28 19.49 16.73
C LYS A 177 -18.33 19.39 17.84
N GLN A 178 -18.50 18.21 18.44
CA GLN A 178 -19.39 17.97 19.57
C GLN A 178 -18.63 17.87 20.90
N ASN A 179 -17.34 18.19 20.91
CA ASN A 179 -16.43 18.03 22.04
C ASN A 179 -16.45 16.60 22.63
N ARG A 180 -16.56 15.59 21.77
CA ARG A 180 -16.55 14.17 22.15
C ARG A 180 -15.25 13.51 21.71
N PRO A 181 -14.69 12.58 22.52
CA PRO A 181 -13.60 11.73 22.05
C PRO A 181 -14.09 10.81 20.93
N THR A 182 -13.18 10.41 20.05
CA THR A 182 -13.46 9.41 19.01
C THR A 182 -12.92 8.06 19.45
N PRO A 183 -13.78 7.06 19.75
CA PRO A 183 -13.33 5.70 20.00
C PRO A 183 -12.59 5.14 18.77
N VAL A 184 -11.45 4.51 19.00
CA VAL A 184 -10.66 3.86 17.95
C VAL A 184 -10.12 2.51 18.44
N ALA A 185 -9.97 1.57 17.51
CA ALA A 185 -9.24 0.33 17.74
C ALA A 185 -8.16 0.17 16.68
N VAL A 186 -6.94 -0.16 17.09
CA VAL A 186 -5.78 -0.37 16.22
C VAL A 186 -5.51 -1.87 16.14
N VAL A 187 -5.60 -2.43 14.96
CA VAL A 187 -5.33 -3.86 14.71
C VAL A 187 -3.94 -4.00 14.06
N LEU A 188 -3.13 -4.92 14.57
CA LEU A 188 -1.85 -5.32 13.99
C LEU A 188 -1.86 -6.83 13.78
N GLY A 189 -1.57 -7.30 12.56
CA GLY A 189 -1.61 -8.71 12.22
C GLY A 189 -3.04 -9.24 12.19
N THR A 190 -3.55 -9.61 11.03
CA THR A 190 -4.84 -10.32 10.90
C THR A 190 -4.89 -10.98 9.51
N ASP A 191 -6.08 -11.42 9.09
CA ASP A 191 -6.32 -11.94 7.75
C ASP A 191 -5.76 -10.95 6.69
N PRO A 192 -4.86 -11.39 5.79
CA PRO A 192 -4.14 -10.51 4.86
C PRO A 192 -5.05 -9.61 4.03
N VAL A 193 -6.25 -10.08 3.64
CA VAL A 193 -7.16 -9.28 2.82
C VAL A 193 -7.69 -8.05 3.56
N ILE A 194 -7.77 -8.10 4.90
CA ILE A 194 -8.19 -6.94 5.72
C ILE A 194 -7.13 -5.83 5.62
N GLY A 195 -5.86 -6.21 5.71
CA GLY A 195 -4.75 -5.29 5.51
C GLY A 195 -4.65 -4.74 4.09
N LEU A 196 -5.08 -5.52 3.09
CA LEU A 196 -5.18 -5.04 1.70
C LEU A 196 -6.38 -4.11 1.50
N THR A 197 -7.49 -4.31 2.21
CA THR A 197 -8.64 -3.39 2.14
C THR A 197 -8.36 -2.07 2.85
N SER A 198 -7.62 -2.05 3.96
CA SER A 198 -7.35 -0.84 4.75
C SER A 198 -6.45 0.19 4.04
N VAL A 199 -5.77 -0.22 2.98
CA VAL A 199 -4.88 0.58 2.13
C VAL A 199 -5.52 0.95 0.79
N SER A 200 -6.56 0.22 0.38
CA SER A 200 -7.23 0.37 -0.92
C SER A 200 -8.26 1.49 -0.88
N LYS A 201 -8.56 2.09 -2.04
CA LYS A 201 -9.61 3.11 -2.16
C LYS A 201 -10.98 2.45 -2.30
N VAL A 202 -11.48 1.92 -1.20
CA VAL A 202 -12.85 1.45 -1.08
C VAL A 202 -13.80 2.66 -1.17
N PRO A 203 -14.90 2.59 -1.94
CA PRO A 203 -15.86 3.69 -2.02
C PRO A 203 -16.40 4.11 -0.65
N PHE A 204 -16.59 5.41 -0.44
CA PHE A 204 -17.11 5.95 0.81
C PHE A 204 -18.47 5.34 1.16
N GLY A 205 -18.64 4.92 2.41
CA GLY A 205 -19.85 4.28 2.92
C GLY A 205 -19.90 2.76 2.74
N LEU A 206 -18.95 2.17 2.01
CA LEU A 206 -18.77 0.73 1.95
C LEU A 206 -17.82 0.28 3.07
N ASP A 207 -18.27 -0.69 3.88
CA ASP A 207 -17.50 -1.24 4.99
C ASP A 207 -16.32 -2.08 4.48
N GLU A 208 -15.10 -1.70 4.84
CA GLU A 208 -13.88 -2.39 4.39
C GLU A 208 -13.82 -3.83 4.88
N LEU A 209 -14.36 -4.16 6.05
CA LEU A 209 -14.43 -5.55 6.52
C LEU A 209 -15.45 -6.37 5.70
N ALA A 210 -16.48 -5.72 5.16
CA ALA A 210 -17.42 -6.39 4.27
C ALA A 210 -16.80 -6.66 2.89
N VAL A 211 -16.00 -5.72 2.37
CA VAL A 211 -15.19 -5.95 1.16
C VAL A 211 -14.17 -7.06 1.39
N ALA A 212 -13.50 -7.09 2.55
CA ALA A 212 -12.62 -8.19 2.91
C ALA A 212 -13.38 -9.53 2.97
N GLY A 213 -14.62 -9.53 3.47
CA GLY A 213 -15.51 -10.68 3.42
C GLY A 213 -15.80 -11.16 2.00
N GLY A 214 -16.05 -10.22 1.07
CA GLY A 214 -16.22 -10.50 -0.36
C GLY A 214 -14.95 -11.08 -1.00
N LEU A 215 -13.76 -10.54 -0.67
CA LEU A 215 -12.47 -11.07 -1.13
C LEU A 215 -12.20 -12.49 -0.64
N ARG A 216 -12.68 -12.84 0.57
CA ARG A 216 -12.57 -14.17 1.17
C ARG A 216 -13.65 -15.15 0.69
N GLY A 217 -14.73 -14.64 0.10
CA GLY A 217 -15.95 -15.41 -0.16
C GLY A 217 -16.72 -15.82 1.11
N LYS A 218 -16.37 -15.27 2.29
CA LYS A 218 -17.04 -15.52 3.57
C LYS A 218 -16.88 -14.34 4.53
N ALA A 219 -17.88 -14.14 5.39
CA ALA A 219 -17.92 -13.06 6.36
C ALA A 219 -16.66 -13.03 7.25
N VAL A 220 -16.16 -11.82 7.53
CA VAL A 220 -15.14 -11.60 8.56
C VAL A 220 -15.80 -11.77 9.93
N GLU A 221 -15.28 -12.68 10.74
CA GLU A 221 -15.69 -12.81 12.13
C GLU A 221 -15.06 -11.68 12.94
N VAL A 222 -15.90 -10.95 13.68
CA VAL A 222 -15.49 -9.82 14.50
C VAL A 222 -15.94 -10.01 15.94
N VAL A 223 -15.18 -9.48 16.90
CA VAL A 223 -15.52 -9.46 18.32
C VAL A 223 -15.64 -8.02 18.79
N LYS A 224 -16.50 -7.76 19.78
CA LYS A 224 -16.55 -6.45 20.43
C LYS A 224 -15.25 -6.18 21.21
N CYS A 225 -14.75 -4.96 21.09
CA CYS A 225 -13.68 -4.43 21.93
C CYS A 225 -14.03 -4.56 23.43
N LYS A 226 -13.00 -4.67 24.27
CA LYS A 226 -13.15 -4.75 25.74
C LYS A 226 -13.44 -3.40 26.40
N SER A 227 -13.13 -2.29 25.74
CA SER A 227 -13.21 -0.93 26.27
C SER A 227 -14.07 0.02 25.42
N SER A 228 -14.69 -0.47 24.34
CA SER A 228 -15.61 0.30 23.48
C SER A 228 -16.59 -0.60 22.72
N ASP A 229 -17.60 -0.01 22.07
CA ASP A 229 -18.57 -0.69 21.20
C ASP A 229 -18.08 -0.91 19.75
N LEU A 230 -16.79 -0.72 19.50
CA LEU A 230 -16.19 -1.08 18.21
C LEU A 230 -16.06 -2.61 18.09
N GLU A 231 -16.10 -3.11 16.86
CA GLU A 231 -15.76 -4.50 16.57
C GLU A 231 -14.42 -4.60 15.83
N VAL A 232 -13.62 -5.60 16.19
CA VAL A 232 -12.30 -5.89 15.60
C VAL A 232 -12.27 -7.32 15.07
N PRO A 233 -11.44 -7.64 14.06
CA PRO A 233 -11.32 -9.00 13.55
C PRO A 233 -10.93 -9.99 14.66
N ALA A 234 -11.71 -11.07 14.81
CA ALA A 234 -11.52 -12.07 15.87
C ALA A 234 -10.13 -12.73 15.84
N THR A 235 -9.52 -12.80 14.65
CA THR A 235 -8.23 -13.42 14.39
C THR A 235 -7.03 -12.47 14.49
N ALA A 236 -7.24 -11.22 14.93
CA ALA A 236 -6.15 -10.26 15.08
C ALA A 236 -5.05 -10.77 16.04
N GLU A 237 -3.79 -10.47 15.74
CA GLU A 237 -2.63 -10.80 16.58
C GLU A 237 -2.58 -9.88 17.80
N ILE A 238 -2.70 -8.57 17.56
CA ILE A 238 -2.65 -7.52 18.58
C ILE A 238 -3.72 -6.46 18.29
N VAL A 239 -4.45 -6.03 19.33
CA VAL A 239 -5.42 -4.94 19.28
C VAL A 239 -5.11 -3.91 20.36
N LEU A 240 -4.99 -2.64 19.97
CA LEU A 240 -4.93 -1.50 20.90
C LEU A 240 -6.28 -0.78 20.85
N GLU A 241 -6.98 -0.71 21.97
CA GLU A 241 -8.26 -0.03 22.08
C GLU A 241 -8.09 1.28 22.85
N GLY A 242 -8.68 2.36 22.35
CA GLY A 242 -8.50 3.67 22.94
C GLY A 242 -9.41 4.72 22.34
N GLU A 243 -9.04 5.97 22.54
CA GLU A 243 -9.77 7.09 21.98
C GLU A 243 -8.85 8.25 21.57
N ILE A 244 -9.35 9.05 20.64
CA ILE A 244 -8.73 10.31 20.25
C ILE A 244 -9.46 11.43 20.98
N PRO A 245 -8.82 12.11 21.96
CA PRO A 245 -9.46 13.18 22.71
C PRO A 245 -9.71 14.42 21.84
N PRO A 246 -10.84 15.15 22.05
CA PRO A 246 -11.15 16.34 21.28
C PRO A 246 -10.22 17.50 21.69
N GLY A 247 -9.81 18.33 20.73
CA GLY A 247 -9.02 19.54 20.97
C GLY A 247 -7.55 19.30 21.31
N ILE A 248 -7.12 18.05 21.53
CA ILE A 248 -5.72 17.75 21.88
C ILE A 248 -4.92 17.46 20.62
N ARG A 249 -3.76 18.11 20.50
CA ARG A 249 -2.76 17.86 19.47
C ARG A 249 -1.37 17.83 20.10
N GLU A 250 -0.50 16.99 19.56
CA GLU A 250 0.92 16.94 19.91
C GLU A 250 1.78 16.81 18.65
N GLU A 251 3.06 17.15 18.73
CA GLU A 251 4.00 16.97 17.61
C GLU A 251 4.09 15.50 17.19
N GLU A 252 3.91 15.26 15.89
CA GLU A 252 4.07 13.95 15.24
C GLU A 252 5.05 14.08 14.07
N GLY A 253 5.91 13.10 13.87
CA GLY A 253 6.93 13.15 12.83
C GLY A 253 8.16 13.99 13.23
N PRO A 254 9.15 14.17 12.34
CA PRO A 254 9.17 13.76 10.93
C PRO A 254 9.18 12.24 10.75
N PHE A 255 8.89 11.77 9.53
CA PHE A 255 8.88 10.34 9.21
C PHE A 255 9.33 10.09 7.77
N GLY A 256 10.02 8.97 7.55
CA GLY A 256 10.42 8.56 6.20
C GLY A 256 9.21 8.09 5.39
N GLU A 257 8.96 8.76 4.27
CA GLU A 257 7.74 8.56 3.48
C GLU A 257 7.98 7.74 2.22
N TYR A 258 6.86 7.32 1.63
CA TYR A 258 6.82 6.45 0.47
C TYR A 258 7.52 6.96 -0.81
N PRO A 259 7.71 8.27 -1.06
CA PRO A 259 8.55 8.74 -2.17
C PRO A 259 10.05 8.52 -1.91
N GLY A 260 10.43 8.18 -0.67
CA GLY A 260 11.80 7.97 -0.22
C GLY A 260 12.46 9.14 0.46
N TYR A 261 11.70 10.18 0.79
CA TYR A 261 12.16 11.37 1.49
C TYR A 261 11.49 11.49 2.86
N MET A 262 12.11 12.21 3.79
CA MET A 262 11.49 12.56 5.07
C MET A 262 10.37 13.57 4.84
N SER A 263 9.18 13.35 5.40
CA SER A 263 8.19 14.42 5.54
C SER A 263 8.45 15.25 6.78
N GLN A 264 8.00 16.50 6.76
CA GLN A 264 7.95 17.32 7.97
C GLN A 264 7.02 16.69 9.02
N GLY A 265 7.32 16.96 10.29
CA GLY A 265 6.40 16.73 11.38
C GLY A 265 5.44 17.89 11.58
N GLY A 266 4.58 17.79 12.58
CA GLY A 266 3.74 18.89 13.05
C GLY A 266 2.67 18.43 14.04
N PRO A 267 1.84 19.37 14.52
CA PRO A 267 0.73 19.07 15.42
C PRO A 267 -0.25 18.07 14.79
N SER A 268 -0.43 16.94 15.46
CA SER A 268 -1.33 15.87 15.03
C SER A 268 -2.10 15.27 16.20
N PHE A 269 -3.02 14.36 15.90
CA PHE A 269 -3.86 13.73 16.91
C PHE A 269 -3.06 12.73 17.74
N VAL A 270 -3.58 12.44 18.93
CA VAL A 270 -3.06 11.38 19.79
C VAL A 270 -4.14 10.34 20.04
N ILE A 271 -3.72 9.08 20.20
CA ILE A 271 -4.58 8.01 20.69
C ILE A 271 -4.16 7.72 22.13
N GLU A 272 -5.11 7.78 23.04
CA GLU A 272 -4.94 7.32 24.42
C GLU A 272 -5.45 5.88 24.53
N VAL A 273 -4.51 4.95 24.74
CA VAL A 273 -4.78 3.51 24.75
C VAL A 273 -5.25 3.09 26.14
N LYS A 274 -6.44 2.48 26.20
CA LYS A 274 -7.11 2.02 27.41
C LYS A 274 -6.99 0.51 27.62
N CYS A 275 -6.92 -0.26 26.53
CA CYS A 275 -6.82 -1.71 26.58
C CYS A 275 -5.89 -2.22 25.47
N LEU A 276 -5.08 -3.21 25.81
CA LEU A 276 -4.28 -4.01 24.89
C LEU A 276 -4.79 -5.44 24.96
N THR A 277 -5.19 -6.02 23.83
CA THR A 277 -5.56 -7.44 23.75
C THR A 277 -4.71 -8.15 22.70
N THR A 278 -4.37 -9.41 22.98
CA THR A 278 -3.57 -10.23 22.05
C THR A 278 -4.03 -11.68 22.05
N ARG A 279 -3.62 -12.41 21.01
CA ARG A 279 -3.45 -13.87 21.09
C ARG A 279 -2.36 -14.22 22.12
N ARG A 280 -2.26 -15.47 22.55
CA ARG A 280 -1.22 -15.92 23.50
C ARG A 280 0.21 -15.73 22.97
N ASN A 281 0.44 -16.03 21.69
CA ASN A 281 1.74 -15.94 21.04
C ASN A 281 1.65 -15.03 19.81
N PRO A 282 1.51 -13.70 20.02
CA PRO A 282 1.19 -12.81 18.92
C PRO A 282 2.41 -12.54 18.04
N ILE A 283 2.16 -12.34 16.75
CA ILE A 283 3.17 -11.88 15.79
C ILE A 283 2.98 -10.38 15.56
N PHE A 284 4.03 -9.58 15.75
CA PHE A 284 4.00 -8.16 15.46
C PHE A 284 4.17 -7.93 13.95
N GLN A 285 3.11 -7.52 13.26
CA GLN A 285 3.20 -7.13 11.85
C GLN A 285 3.70 -5.69 11.72
N ALA A 286 4.57 -5.45 10.74
CA ALA A 286 4.94 -4.10 10.31
C ALA A 286 5.10 -4.01 8.78
N PHE A 287 4.95 -2.81 8.22
CA PHE A 287 5.16 -2.55 6.79
C PHE A 287 6.53 -1.96 6.50
N VAL A 288 7.15 -2.45 5.43
CA VAL A 288 8.31 -1.78 4.82
C VAL A 288 7.80 -0.68 3.87
N SER A 289 7.81 0.60 4.28
CA SER A 289 7.16 1.65 3.48
C SER A 289 8.08 2.64 2.77
N GLN A 290 9.12 3.17 3.46
CA GLN A 290 9.93 4.39 3.16
C GLN A 290 10.49 4.46 1.70
N MET A 291 11.82 4.55 1.51
CA MET A 291 12.45 4.54 0.19
C MET A 291 11.99 3.34 -0.65
N PRO A 292 11.46 3.54 -1.87
CA PRO A 292 11.11 2.46 -2.77
C PRO A 292 12.38 1.78 -3.36
N PRO A 293 12.29 0.50 -3.78
CA PRO A 293 11.12 -0.37 -3.72
C PRO A 293 10.79 -0.74 -2.27
N SER A 294 9.50 -0.86 -1.98
CA SER A 294 8.99 -1.13 -0.64
C SER A 294 7.70 -1.96 -0.71
N GLU A 295 7.30 -2.57 0.40
CA GLU A 295 6.05 -3.31 0.51
C GLU A 295 4.87 -2.41 0.17
N SER A 296 4.88 -1.18 0.69
CA SER A 296 3.81 -0.23 0.44
C SER A 296 3.72 0.19 -1.03
N SER A 297 4.84 0.24 -1.77
CA SER A 297 4.82 0.49 -3.22
C SER A 297 4.13 -0.64 -3.98
N CYS A 298 4.41 -1.91 -3.65
CA CYS A 298 3.74 -3.04 -4.29
C CYS A 298 2.23 -3.01 -4.07
N ILE A 299 1.81 -2.83 -2.82
CA ILE A 299 0.40 -2.75 -2.42
C ILE A 299 -0.31 -1.59 -3.17
N ARG A 300 0.27 -0.39 -3.16
CA ARG A 300 -0.30 0.78 -3.86
C ARG A 300 -0.38 0.57 -5.37
N GLY A 301 0.62 -0.07 -5.97
CA GLY A 301 0.66 -0.32 -7.41
C GLY A 301 -0.57 -1.07 -7.91
N PHE A 302 -1.00 -2.11 -7.20
CA PHE A 302 -2.26 -2.80 -7.51
C PHE A 302 -3.49 -1.98 -7.08
N GLY A 303 -3.51 -1.48 -5.84
CA GLY A 303 -4.66 -0.75 -5.30
C GLY A 303 -5.08 0.48 -6.13
N PHE A 304 -4.11 1.19 -6.73
CA PHE A 304 -4.37 2.33 -7.62
C PHE A 304 -4.54 1.92 -9.09
N GLY A 305 -3.96 0.79 -9.50
CA GLY A 305 -4.08 0.29 -10.85
C GLY A 305 -5.50 -0.21 -11.17
N VAL A 306 -6.13 -0.93 -10.24
CA VAL A 306 -7.48 -1.53 -10.41
C VAL A 306 -8.54 -0.52 -10.87
N PRO A 307 -8.73 0.65 -10.22
CA PRO A 307 -9.74 1.62 -10.66
C PRO A 307 -9.40 2.27 -12.01
N ILE A 308 -8.12 2.48 -12.34
CA ILE A 308 -7.70 2.98 -13.66
C ILE A 308 -8.01 1.94 -14.73
N TYR A 309 -7.63 0.68 -14.52
CA TYR A 309 -7.88 -0.40 -15.47
C TYR A 309 -9.36 -0.57 -15.76
N LYS A 310 -10.20 -0.53 -14.70
CA LYS A 310 -11.66 -0.51 -14.84
C LYS A 310 -12.12 0.58 -15.79
N LYS A 311 -11.70 1.83 -15.50
CA LYS A 311 -12.13 3.01 -16.26
C LYS A 311 -11.72 2.90 -17.71
N LEU A 312 -10.46 2.57 -17.98
CA LEU A 312 -9.93 2.58 -19.33
C LEU A 312 -10.51 1.43 -20.16
N LYS A 313 -10.50 0.20 -19.62
CA LYS A 313 -10.91 -0.99 -20.37
C LYS A 313 -12.42 -1.13 -20.47
N TYR A 314 -13.15 -1.00 -19.36
CA TYR A 314 -14.58 -1.33 -19.30
C TYR A 314 -15.48 -0.11 -19.46
N ASP A 315 -15.13 1.04 -18.86
CA ASP A 315 -16.00 2.23 -18.96
C ASP A 315 -15.77 3.02 -20.25
N LEU A 316 -14.53 3.09 -20.74
CA LEU A 316 -14.16 3.79 -21.99
C LEU A 316 -14.04 2.86 -23.20
N GLY A 317 -14.03 1.54 -22.99
CA GLY A 317 -13.92 0.56 -24.08
C GLY A 317 -12.56 0.56 -24.79
N LEU A 318 -11.50 1.04 -24.15
CA LEU A 318 -10.17 1.05 -24.75
C LEU A 318 -9.55 -0.37 -24.72
N PRO A 319 -8.81 -0.77 -25.76
CA PRO A 319 -8.16 -2.10 -25.84
C PRO A 319 -6.90 -2.20 -24.96
N ILE A 320 -7.06 -1.90 -23.66
CA ILE A 320 -5.98 -1.98 -22.66
C ILE A 320 -5.66 -3.43 -22.37
N THR A 321 -4.38 -3.77 -22.48
CA THR A 321 -3.86 -5.11 -22.21
C THR A 321 -3.26 -5.21 -20.80
N ASP A 322 -2.61 -4.15 -20.31
CA ASP A 322 -2.01 -4.10 -18.98
C ASP A 322 -1.73 -2.67 -18.51
N LEU A 323 -1.42 -2.50 -17.23
CA LEU A 323 -0.83 -1.27 -16.70
C LEU A 323 0.08 -1.55 -15.49
N HIS A 324 1.01 -0.65 -15.24
CA HIS A 324 1.92 -0.76 -14.11
C HIS A 324 2.35 0.61 -13.58
N PHE A 325 2.14 0.83 -12.29
CA PHE A 325 2.80 1.91 -11.56
C PHE A 325 4.23 1.49 -11.20
N LYS A 326 5.23 2.09 -11.85
CA LYS A 326 6.65 1.78 -11.62
C LYS A 326 7.00 2.06 -10.15
N THR A 327 7.63 1.08 -9.51
CA THR A 327 8.05 1.18 -8.09
C THR A 327 9.00 2.35 -7.85
N ALA A 328 9.83 2.71 -8.82
CA ALA A 328 10.70 3.87 -8.79
C ALA A 328 9.96 5.20 -8.52
N GLY A 329 8.69 5.32 -8.94
CA GLY A 329 7.84 6.47 -8.64
C GLY A 329 7.02 6.32 -7.36
N GLY A 330 7.47 5.51 -6.39
CA GLY A 330 6.71 5.17 -5.17
C GLY A 330 5.42 4.37 -5.43
N SER A 331 5.25 3.92 -6.68
CA SER A 331 3.99 3.44 -7.27
C SER A 331 2.85 4.45 -7.21
N THR A 332 3.18 5.75 -7.37
CA THR A 332 2.22 6.85 -7.45
C THR A 332 2.51 7.81 -8.60
N ALA A 333 3.79 8.09 -8.87
CA ALA A 333 4.20 9.16 -9.78
C ALA A 333 4.38 8.70 -11.23
N TYR A 334 4.68 7.43 -11.49
CA TYR A 334 4.99 6.94 -12.84
C TYR A 334 4.09 5.75 -13.19
N LEU A 335 3.20 5.95 -14.16
CA LEU A 335 2.32 4.95 -14.74
C LEU A 335 2.76 4.58 -16.17
N VAL A 336 2.78 3.29 -16.49
CA VAL A 336 2.89 2.78 -17.86
C VAL A 336 1.60 2.02 -18.19
N ILE A 337 1.03 2.25 -19.36
CA ILE A 337 -0.19 1.62 -19.85
C ILE A 337 0.15 0.92 -21.16
N SER A 338 -0.22 -0.35 -21.30
CA SER A 338 -0.10 -1.09 -22.55
C SER A 338 -1.45 -1.17 -23.26
N ILE A 339 -1.43 -0.92 -24.56
CA ILE A 339 -2.63 -0.87 -25.40
C ILE A 339 -2.38 -1.60 -26.72
N LYS A 340 -3.37 -2.38 -27.15
CA LYS A 340 -3.43 -2.86 -28.53
C LYS A 340 -4.07 -1.78 -29.40
N LYS A 341 -3.27 -0.81 -29.85
CA LYS A 341 -3.76 0.41 -30.48
C LYS A 341 -4.52 0.13 -31.79
N GLU A 342 -5.72 0.68 -31.90
CA GLU A 342 -6.57 0.62 -33.10
C GLU A 342 -6.66 1.97 -33.82
N ASN A 343 -6.42 3.08 -33.11
CA ASN A 343 -6.32 4.42 -33.70
C ASN A 343 -5.39 5.34 -32.88
N GLU A 344 -4.82 6.35 -33.55
CA GLU A 344 -3.85 7.31 -32.97
C GLU A 344 -4.41 8.17 -31.83
N GLY A 345 -5.73 8.26 -31.66
CA GLY A 345 -6.35 9.02 -30.57
C GLY A 345 -6.38 8.28 -29.23
N GLN A 346 -6.37 6.95 -29.25
CA GLN A 346 -6.53 6.11 -28.05
C GLN A 346 -5.45 6.31 -26.98
N PRO A 347 -4.15 6.45 -27.30
CA PRO A 347 -3.13 6.70 -26.29
C PRO A 347 -3.42 7.95 -25.45
N LYS A 348 -3.84 9.05 -26.09
CA LYS A 348 -4.19 10.28 -25.39
C LYS A 348 -5.45 10.13 -24.54
N GLN A 349 -6.45 9.40 -25.04
CA GLN A 349 -7.66 9.06 -24.26
C GLN A 349 -7.32 8.22 -23.01
N ALA A 350 -6.39 7.27 -23.13
CA ALA A 350 -5.94 6.46 -22.00
C ALA A 350 -5.26 7.32 -20.92
N ILE A 351 -4.41 8.27 -21.32
CA ILE A 351 -3.73 9.19 -20.40
C ILE A 351 -4.74 10.07 -19.65
N TRP A 352 -5.66 10.71 -20.37
CA TRP A 352 -6.70 11.52 -19.76
C TRP A 352 -7.64 10.72 -18.86
N GLY A 353 -8.01 9.51 -19.28
CA GLY A 353 -8.82 8.60 -18.47
C GLY A 353 -8.13 8.24 -17.16
N ALA A 354 -6.84 7.93 -17.19
CA ALA A 354 -6.06 7.64 -15.98
C ALA A 354 -6.00 8.85 -15.03
N TRP A 355 -5.76 10.05 -15.57
CA TRP A 355 -5.73 11.28 -14.78
C TRP A 355 -7.10 11.67 -14.23
N ALA A 356 -8.19 11.37 -14.93
CA ALA A 356 -9.54 11.63 -14.43
C ALA A 356 -9.89 10.77 -13.20
N VAL A 357 -9.43 9.52 -13.16
CA VAL A 357 -9.67 8.61 -12.02
C VAL A 357 -8.83 9.02 -10.81
N LEU A 358 -7.54 9.28 -11.01
CA LEU A 358 -6.58 9.58 -9.96
C LEU A 358 -5.83 10.90 -10.26
N PRO A 359 -6.47 12.07 -10.07
CA PRO A 359 -5.96 13.36 -10.55
C PRO A 359 -4.67 13.83 -9.87
N ARG A 360 -4.32 13.29 -8.71
CA ARG A 360 -3.04 13.59 -8.03
C ARG A 360 -1.91 12.64 -8.42
N PHE A 361 -2.19 11.54 -9.09
CA PHE A 361 -1.22 10.47 -9.38
C PHE A 361 -0.78 10.51 -10.84
N ALA A 362 0.13 9.61 -11.22
CA ALA A 362 0.62 9.43 -12.59
C ALA A 362 1.21 10.71 -13.22
N LYS A 363 2.06 11.42 -12.45
CA LYS A 363 2.85 12.57 -12.90
C LYS A 363 3.53 12.32 -14.25
N PHE A 364 4.11 11.14 -14.41
CA PHE A 364 4.60 10.60 -15.68
C PHE A 364 3.66 9.48 -16.12
N THR A 365 3.08 9.60 -17.31
CA THR A 365 2.23 8.56 -17.90
C THR A 365 2.73 8.22 -19.30
N VAL A 366 3.13 6.97 -19.51
CA VAL A 366 3.62 6.46 -20.79
C VAL A 366 2.64 5.43 -21.32
N VAL A 367 2.21 5.57 -22.56
CA VAL A 367 1.41 4.54 -23.26
C VAL A 367 2.29 3.83 -24.26
N VAL A 368 2.34 2.50 -24.21
CA VAL A 368 3.15 1.63 -25.08
C VAL A 368 2.24 0.63 -25.80
N ASP A 369 2.70 0.09 -26.93
CA ASP A 369 1.98 -1.00 -27.60
C ASP A 369 1.97 -2.30 -26.75
N ASP A 370 1.17 -3.28 -27.16
CA ASP A 370 1.00 -4.58 -26.49
C ASP A 370 2.19 -5.54 -26.64
N ASP A 371 3.22 -5.16 -27.39
CA ASP A 371 4.50 -5.86 -27.47
C ASP A 371 5.51 -5.47 -26.38
N ILE A 372 5.20 -4.44 -25.57
CA ILE A 372 6.06 -3.96 -24.49
C ILE A 372 5.55 -4.43 -23.13
N ASP A 373 6.37 -5.19 -22.40
CA ASP A 373 6.09 -5.48 -20.99
C ASP A 373 6.26 -4.20 -20.15
N VAL A 374 5.15 -3.74 -19.58
CA VAL A 374 5.08 -2.54 -18.72
C VAL A 374 5.92 -2.62 -17.44
N ARG A 375 6.39 -3.81 -17.04
CA ARG A 375 7.31 -3.99 -15.90
C ARG A 375 8.78 -4.06 -16.32
N ASP A 376 9.09 -4.28 -17.59
CA ASP A 376 10.45 -4.22 -18.09
C ASP A 376 10.83 -2.77 -18.39
N SER A 377 11.66 -2.19 -17.52
CA SER A 377 12.12 -0.82 -17.72
C SER A 377 12.95 -0.67 -18.98
N PHE A 378 13.73 -1.68 -19.39
CA PHE A 378 14.49 -1.61 -20.63
C PHE A 378 13.56 -1.56 -21.84
N ALA A 379 12.53 -2.41 -21.90
CA ALA A 379 11.56 -2.40 -22.99
C ALA A 379 10.78 -1.07 -23.08
N VAL A 380 10.37 -0.51 -21.94
CA VAL A 380 9.70 0.80 -21.90
C VAL A 380 10.63 1.92 -22.36
N ASP A 381 11.88 1.94 -21.89
CA ASP A 381 12.87 2.95 -22.29
C ASP A 381 13.24 2.83 -23.77
N TRP A 382 13.32 1.60 -24.30
CA TRP A 382 13.49 1.32 -25.73
C TRP A 382 12.32 1.84 -26.57
N ALA A 383 11.07 1.59 -26.13
CA ALA A 383 9.89 2.12 -26.78
C ALA A 383 9.89 3.66 -26.78
N MET A 384 10.20 4.29 -25.64
CA MET A 384 10.34 5.74 -25.57
C MET A 384 11.42 6.29 -26.52
N SER A 385 12.54 5.58 -26.67
CA SER A 385 13.67 6.04 -27.48
C SER A 385 13.38 6.07 -28.98
N PHE A 386 12.61 5.10 -29.49
CA PHE A 386 12.45 4.91 -30.94
C PHE A 386 11.00 5.10 -31.44
N ARG A 387 10.01 5.20 -30.55
CA ARG A 387 8.59 5.39 -30.92
C ARG A 387 8.07 6.79 -30.61
N VAL A 388 8.85 7.63 -29.94
CA VAL A 388 8.45 8.98 -29.53
C VAL A 388 9.17 10.02 -30.39
N GLN A 389 8.40 10.90 -31.01
CA GLN A 389 8.86 12.18 -31.54
C GLN A 389 8.51 13.27 -30.53
N PRO A 390 9.47 13.82 -29.75
CA PRO A 390 9.16 14.62 -28.56
C PRO A 390 8.17 15.77 -28.76
N ALA A 391 8.29 16.52 -29.86
CA ALA A 391 7.39 17.65 -30.13
C ALA A 391 5.95 17.25 -30.42
N ARG A 392 5.72 16.02 -30.91
CA ARG A 392 4.40 15.51 -31.30
C ARG A 392 3.79 14.63 -30.20
N ASP A 393 4.60 13.77 -29.61
CA ASP A 393 4.14 12.62 -28.82
C ASP A 393 4.24 12.86 -27.30
N ILE A 394 4.84 13.97 -26.88
CA ILE A 394 4.91 14.41 -25.48
C ILE A 394 4.02 15.63 -25.31
N PHE A 395 3.12 15.59 -24.33
CA PHE A 395 2.37 16.75 -23.92
C PHE A 395 2.45 16.95 -22.41
N ILE A 396 2.56 18.22 -22.01
CA ILE A 396 2.66 18.63 -20.63
C ILE A 396 1.34 19.30 -20.24
N GLU A 397 0.76 18.85 -19.14
CA GLU A 397 -0.40 19.48 -18.51
C GLU A 397 0.08 20.27 -17.28
N PRO A 398 0.20 21.61 -17.38
CA PRO A 398 0.63 22.45 -16.27
C PRO A 398 -0.48 22.65 -15.24
N ASN A 399 -0.12 23.12 -14.05
CA ASN A 399 -1.06 23.54 -12.99
C ASN A 399 -2.04 22.43 -12.54
N THR A 400 -1.56 21.19 -12.48
CA THR A 400 -2.32 20.06 -11.94
C THR A 400 -2.03 19.87 -10.46
N LEU A 401 -2.87 19.12 -9.76
CA LEU A 401 -2.56 18.72 -8.39
C LEU A 401 -1.33 17.81 -8.38
N SER A 402 -0.35 18.18 -7.55
CA SER A 402 0.89 17.42 -7.37
C SER A 402 0.65 16.04 -6.76
N VAL A 403 1.61 15.15 -6.99
CA VAL A 403 1.69 13.88 -6.26
C VAL A 403 1.86 14.19 -4.77
N PRO A 404 1.07 13.59 -3.86
CA PRO A 404 1.19 13.86 -2.43
C PRO A 404 2.63 13.60 -1.96
N LEU A 405 3.23 14.52 -1.20
CA LEU A 405 4.61 14.41 -0.71
C LEU A 405 5.69 14.43 -1.82
N ASP A 406 5.39 14.95 -3.01
CA ASP A 406 6.40 15.15 -4.07
C ASP A 406 7.41 16.24 -3.64
N PRO A 407 8.69 15.89 -3.41
CA PRO A 407 9.70 16.85 -2.95
C PRO A 407 10.11 17.85 -4.03
N SER A 408 9.74 17.63 -5.30
CA SER A 408 10.02 18.57 -6.39
C SER A 408 9.05 19.76 -6.41
N VAL A 409 7.98 19.73 -5.61
CA VAL A 409 7.06 20.84 -5.46
C VAL A 409 7.39 21.59 -4.17
N PRO A 410 7.67 22.91 -4.23
CA PRO A 410 8.00 23.67 -3.04
C PRO A 410 6.80 23.68 -2.07
N ILE A 411 7.03 23.27 -0.83
CA ILE A 411 6.03 23.34 0.23
C ILE A 411 5.99 24.78 0.73
N THR A 412 5.00 25.55 0.29
CA THR A 412 4.68 26.86 0.89
C THR A 412 3.48 26.70 1.82
N GLY A 413 3.72 26.57 3.13
CA GLY A 413 2.69 26.44 4.17
C GLY A 413 2.72 25.10 4.92
N PRO A 414 1.80 24.88 5.89
CA PRO A 414 1.74 23.62 6.62
C PRO A 414 1.35 22.46 5.69
N VAL A 415 1.92 21.26 5.89
CA VAL A 415 1.68 20.06 5.05
C VAL A 415 0.19 19.72 4.91
N SER A 416 -0.62 20.09 5.91
CA SER A 416 -2.08 19.91 5.92
C SER A 416 -2.85 20.87 4.99
N ASP A 417 -2.23 21.94 4.51
CA ASP A 417 -2.85 22.90 3.60
C ASP A 417 -2.70 22.44 2.15
N GLU A 418 -3.63 21.58 1.73
CA GLU A 418 -3.68 21.05 0.35
C GLU A 418 -3.97 22.11 -0.72
N ARG A 419 -4.20 23.38 -0.36
CA ARG A 419 -4.73 24.38 -1.30
C ARG A 419 -3.74 24.83 -2.37
N ARG A 420 -2.43 24.51 -2.33
CA ARG A 420 -1.46 25.18 -3.24
C ARG A 420 -0.21 24.41 -3.71
N ALA A 421 -0.14 23.09 -3.60
CA ALA A 421 0.95 22.35 -4.26
C ALA A 421 0.57 22.01 -5.71
N LEU A 422 0.58 23.01 -6.59
CA LEU A 422 0.44 22.79 -8.03
C LEU A 422 1.74 22.22 -8.60
N GLY A 423 1.60 21.20 -9.44
CA GLY A 423 2.68 20.64 -10.24
C GLY A 423 2.29 20.58 -11.71
N SER A 424 2.94 19.69 -12.45
CA SER A 424 2.59 19.36 -13.83
C SER A 424 2.55 17.86 -14.00
N LYS A 425 1.86 17.41 -15.05
CA LYS A 425 1.92 16.03 -15.54
C LYS A 425 2.47 16.01 -16.95
N VAL A 426 3.05 14.88 -17.32
CA VAL A 426 3.47 14.61 -18.70
C VAL A 426 2.85 13.32 -19.18
N GLY A 427 2.19 13.40 -20.33
CA GLY A 427 1.70 12.28 -21.09
C GLY A 427 2.63 12.00 -22.26
N ILE A 428 3.00 10.73 -22.45
CA ILE A 428 3.91 10.29 -23.50
C ILE A 428 3.25 9.16 -24.28
N ASP A 429 2.97 9.39 -25.55
CA ASP A 429 2.58 8.34 -26.48
C ASP A 429 3.84 7.67 -27.04
N ALA A 430 4.19 6.51 -26.52
CA ALA A 430 5.28 5.66 -27.00
C ALA A 430 4.78 4.48 -27.84
N THR A 431 3.60 4.57 -28.46
CA THR A 431 3.09 3.58 -29.43
C THR A 431 3.73 3.73 -30.80
N ARG A 432 3.63 2.75 -31.72
CA ARG A 432 4.10 2.91 -33.12
C ARG A 432 3.05 3.65 -33.96
N LYS A 433 3.45 4.65 -34.76
CA LYS A 433 2.53 5.55 -35.50
C LYS A 433 2.32 5.14 -36.97
N HIS A 434 3.05 4.14 -37.42
CA HIS A 434 3.08 3.61 -38.78
C HIS A 434 3.83 2.27 -38.75
N ASP A 435 3.96 1.62 -39.90
CA ASP A 435 4.76 0.40 -40.04
C ASP A 435 6.24 0.67 -39.80
N PHE A 436 6.78 0.07 -38.76
CA PHE A 436 8.21 0.15 -38.46
C PHE A 436 8.97 -0.93 -39.24
N PRO A 437 10.27 -0.72 -39.52
CA PRO A 437 11.13 -1.82 -39.95
C PRO A 437 11.05 -3.00 -38.97
N PRO A 438 11.27 -4.24 -39.44
CA PRO A 438 11.31 -5.40 -38.57
C PRO A 438 12.31 -5.22 -37.41
N ILE A 439 11.97 -5.78 -36.24
CA ILE A 439 12.89 -5.78 -35.10
C ILE A 439 14.14 -6.58 -35.49
N ALA A 440 15.32 -6.02 -35.23
CA ALA A 440 16.61 -6.68 -35.47
C ALA A 440 16.91 -7.72 -34.37
N PHE A 441 16.08 -8.76 -34.27
CA PHE A 441 16.19 -9.84 -33.30
C PHE A 441 15.87 -11.19 -33.96
N PRO A 442 16.47 -12.31 -33.52
CA PRO A 442 16.13 -13.62 -34.06
C PRO A 442 14.61 -13.91 -33.96
N PRO A 443 14.04 -14.69 -34.90
CA PRO A 443 12.64 -15.10 -34.84
C PRO A 443 12.29 -15.79 -33.51
N ARG A 444 11.07 -15.56 -33.02
CA ARG A 444 10.61 -16.04 -31.70
C ARG A 444 10.72 -17.56 -31.58
N GLU A 445 10.36 -18.29 -32.62
CA GLU A 445 10.43 -19.75 -32.69
C GLU A 445 11.86 -20.28 -32.49
N HIS A 446 12.88 -19.57 -32.99
CA HIS A 446 14.28 -19.94 -32.78
C HIS A 446 14.70 -19.68 -31.34
N VAL A 447 14.31 -18.54 -30.77
CA VAL A 447 14.60 -18.17 -29.38
C VAL A 447 13.98 -19.18 -28.41
N LEU A 448 12.71 -19.54 -28.61
CA LEU A 448 12.02 -20.53 -27.79
C LEU A 448 12.68 -21.92 -27.86
N GLU A 449 13.18 -22.31 -29.03
CA GLU A 449 13.89 -23.58 -29.17
C GLU A 449 15.24 -23.56 -28.42
N VAL A 450 15.96 -22.44 -28.46
CA VAL A 450 17.17 -22.23 -27.66
C VAL A 450 16.86 -22.24 -26.16
N GLU A 451 15.77 -21.63 -25.71
CA GLU A 451 15.36 -21.62 -24.29
C GLU A 451 15.06 -23.03 -23.76
N LYS A 452 14.36 -23.87 -24.54
CA LYS A 452 14.14 -25.28 -24.15
C LYS A 452 15.44 -26.04 -23.94
N ARG A 453 16.45 -25.70 -24.74
CA ARG A 453 17.78 -26.31 -24.74
C ARG A 453 18.79 -25.51 -23.89
N TRP A 454 18.34 -24.52 -23.10
CA TRP A 454 19.22 -23.60 -22.37
C TRP A 454 20.28 -24.32 -21.52
N ARG A 455 19.89 -25.45 -20.92
CA ARG A 455 20.79 -26.28 -20.11
C ARG A 455 21.89 -26.95 -20.92
N GLU A 456 21.63 -27.34 -22.16
CA GLU A 456 22.61 -27.99 -23.05
C GLU A 456 23.78 -27.05 -23.35
N TYR A 457 23.53 -25.74 -23.41
CA TYR A 457 24.59 -24.73 -23.60
C TYR A 457 25.41 -24.48 -22.32
N GLY A 458 25.05 -25.07 -21.18
CA GLY A 458 25.75 -24.85 -19.90
C GLY A 458 25.54 -23.46 -19.28
N LEU A 459 24.76 -22.58 -19.91
CA LEU A 459 24.59 -21.17 -19.52
C LEU A 459 23.74 -20.98 -18.26
N HIS A 460 22.95 -21.99 -17.87
CA HIS A 460 22.19 -22.01 -16.61
C HIS A 460 23.04 -21.81 -15.33
N ARG A 461 24.37 -21.96 -15.43
CA ARG A 461 25.31 -21.76 -14.32
C ARG A 461 25.66 -20.29 -14.08
N ILE A 462 25.47 -19.45 -15.09
CA ILE A 462 25.78 -18.02 -15.06
C ILE A 462 24.55 -17.13 -15.24
N SER A 463 23.38 -17.72 -15.54
CA SER A 463 22.10 -17.03 -15.72
C SER A 463 21.37 -16.77 -14.40
#